data_AF-A0A4Q3JB35-F1
#
_entry.id   AF-A0A4Q3JB35-F1
#
_cell.length_a   1.000
_cell.length_b   1.000
_cell.length_c   1.000
_cell.angle_alpha   90.00
_cell.angle_beta   90.00
_cell.angle_gamma   90.00
#
_symmetry.space_group_name_H-M   'P 1'
#
loop_
_entity.id
_entity.type
_entity.pdbx_description
1 polymer ?
#
loop_
_entity_poly.entity_id
_entity_poly.type
_entity_poly.pdbx_seq_one_letter_code
_entity_poly.pdbx_strand_id
1 'polypeptide(L)'
;MDASGRVVRYNQHEQRLSRRPAASVLGRHFFREVAPCTALTDLVPAFERYAAGGGELAVDLRFQFPFPHLPAPRDVRLRLRGFASGEQRLAFLMVEDITEEVQAQRLRELLATLVAHDMKNPLTAIRLNVDLVLRE
;
A
#
# COMPACT_ATOMS: atom_id res chain seq x y z
N MET A 1 5.17 -12.13 -12.98
CA MET A 1 4.02 -12.82 -13.58
C MET A 1 4.18 -12.80 -15.08
N ASP A 2 3.75 -13.85 -15.77
CA ASP A 2 3.62 -13.82 -17.24
C ASP A 2 2.35 -13.05 -17.66
N ALA A 3 2.14 -12.89 -18.98
CA ALA A 3 0.97 -12.22 -19.55
C ALA A 3 -0.36 -12.90 -19.19
N SER A 4 -0.36 -14.18 -18.80
CA SER A 4 -1.57 -14.89 -18.35
C SER A 4 -1.87 -14.69 -16.86
N GLY A 5 -1.03 -13.93 -16.14
CA GLY A 5 -1.18 -13.68 -14.71
C GLY A 5 -0.59 -14.79 -13.83
N ARG A 6 0.15 -15.74 -14.39
CA ARG A 6 0.78 -16.83 -13.64
C ARG A 6 2.10 -16.39 -13.02
N VAL A 7 2.37 -16.85 -11.80
CA VAL A 7 3.60 -16.51 -11.08
C VAL A 7 4.78 -17.34 -11.61
N VAL A 8 5.70 -16.68 -12.31
CA VAL A 8 6.93 -17.32 -12.87
C VAL A 8 8.15 -17.22 -11.95
N ARG A 9 8.13 -16.26 -11.02
CA ARG A 9 9.20 -15.98 -10.06
C ARG A 9 8.60 -15.51 -8.74
N TYR A 10 9.19 -15.95 -7.64
CA TYR A 10 8.76 -15.64 -6.29
C TYR A 10 9.97 -15.66 -5.36
N ASN A 11 10.32 -14.50 -4.79
CA ASN A 11 11.57 -14.36 -4.04
C ASN A 11 11.42 -14.83 -2.58
N GLN A 12 12.55 -14.90 -1.85
CA GLN A 12 12.53 -15.31 -0.45
C GLN A 12 11.90 -14.27 0.48
N HIS A 13 11.97 -12.98 0.12
CA HIS A 13 11.35 -11.92 0.91
C HIS A 13 9.84 -12.11 0.99
N GLU A 14 9.20 -12.34 -0.16
CA GLU A 14 7.75 -12.54 -0.27
C GLU A 14 7.30 -13.85 0.40
N GLN A 15 8.14 -14.89 0.34
CA GLN A 15 7.90 -16.13 1.09
C GLN A 15 7.83 -15.88 2.60
N ARG A 16 8.74 -15.06 3.13
CA ARG A 16 8.77 -14.72 4.56
C ARG A 16 7.60 -13.83 4.95
N LEU A 17 7.32 -12.79 4.15
CA LEU A 17 6.24 -11.83 4.42
C LEU A 17 4.87 -12.51 4.44
N SER A 18 4.58 -13.34 3.42
CA SER A 18 3.27 -13.99 3.28
C SER A 18 3.14 -15.32 4.00
N ARG A 19 4.25 -15.89 4.49
CA ARG A 19 4.38 -17.28 4.98
C ARG A 19 3.89 -18.34 3.98
N ARG A 20 4.13 -18.11 2.67
CA ARG A 20 3.80 -19.07 1.61
C ARG A 20 5.09 -19.58 0.96
N PRO A 21 5.34 -20.90 0.87
CA PRO A 21 6.50 -21.41 0.16
C PRO A 21 6.36 -21.18 -1.34
N ALA A 22 7.47 -20.91 -2.05
CA ALA A 22 7.46 -20.68 -3.50
C ALA A 22 6.76 -21.81 -4.28
N ALA A 23 6.96 -23.07 -3.86
CA ALA A 23 6.35 -24.24 -4.47
C ALA A 23 4.80 -24.20 -4.47
N SER A 24 4.19 -23.50 -3.50
CA SER A 24 2.72 -23.35 -3.41
C SER A 24 2.15 -22.20 -4.23
N VAL A 25 3.02 -21.39 -4.86
CA VAL A 25 2.67 -20.13 -5.55
C VAL A 25 3.06 -20.17 -7.03
N LEU A 26 4.23 -20.72 -7.36
CA LEU A 26 4.72 -20.79 -8.73
C LEU A 26 3.73 -21.51 -9.65
N GLY A 27 3.52 -20.98 -10.85
CA GLY A 27 2.59 -21.51 -11.87
C GLY A 27 1.11 -21.17 -11.65
N ARG A 28 0.72 -20.73 -10.45
CA ARG A 28 -0.66 -20.36 -10.12
C ARG A 28 -0.99 -18.95 -10.55
N HIS A 29 -2.26 -18.68 -10.80
CA HIS A 29 -2.72 -17.35 -11.17
C HIS A 29 -2.73 -16.41 -9.95
N PHE A 30 -1.96 -15.32 -10.03
CA PHE A 30 -1.73 -14.45 -8.87
C PHE A 30 -3.03 -13.85 -8.30
N PHE A 31 -3.81 -13.16 -9.14
CA PHE A 31 -5.02 -12.44 -8.73
C PHE A 31 -6.23 -13.33 -8.41
N ARG A 32 -6.16 -14.64 -8.71
CA ARG A 32 -7.29 -15.56 -8.53
C ARG A 32 -7.03 -16.59 -7.43
N GLU A 33 -5.78 -17.06 -7.34
CA GLU A 33 -5.42 -18.16 -6.45
C GLU A 33 -4.46 -17.76 -5.33
N VAL A 34 -3.52 -16.85 -5.61
CA VAL A 34 -2.46 -16.50 -4.67
C VAL A 34 -2.91 -15.38 -3.73
N ALA A 35 -3.42 -14.30 -4.30
CA ALA A 35 -3.80 -13.08 -3.59
C ALA A 35 -5.13 -12.50 -4.14
N PRO A 36 -6.26 -13.19 -3.94
CA PRO A 36 -7.56 -12.74 -4.48
C PRO A 36 -8.03 -11.40 -3.90
N CYS A 37 -7.58 -11.03 -2.70
CA CYS A 37 -7.86 -9.72 -2.12
C CYS A 37 -7.29 -8.54 -2.95
N THR A 38 -6.23 -8.78 -3.74
CA THR A 38 -5.68 -7.77 -4.65
C THR A 38 -6.50 -7.60 -5.92
N ALA A 39 -7.47 -8.49 -6.18
CA ALA A 39 -8.29 -8.43 -7.38
C ALA A 39 -9.24 -7.21 -7.41
N LEU A 40 -9.52 -6.63 -6.25
CA LEU A 40 -10.37 -5.45 -6.09
C LEU A 40 -9.62 -4.12 -6.27
N THR A 41 -8.33 -4.18 -6.60
CA THR A 41 -7.48 -2.99 -6.77
C THR A 41 -7.27 -2.67 -8.25
N ASP A 42 -6.80 -1.45 -8.54
CA ASP A 42 -6.46 -0.98 -9.90
C ASP A 42 -5.34 -1.81 -10.58
N LEU A 43 -4.71 -2.73 -9.86
CA LEU A 43 -3.69 -3.64 -10.38
C LEU A 43 -4.22 -4.54 -11.48
N VAL A 44 -5.42 -5.11 -11.32
CA VAL A 44 -6.00 -6.06 -12.29
C VAL A 44 -6.28 -5.40 -13.63
N PRO A 45 -7.09 -4.32 -13.73
CA PRO A 45 -7.38 -3.71 -15.03
C PRO A 45 -6.11 -3.17 -15.70
N ALA A 46 -5.16 -2.64 -14.93
CA ALA A 46 -3.87 -2.20 -15.47
C ALA A 46 -3.06 -3.38 -16.04
N PHE A 47 -2.99 -4.49 -15.31
CA PHE A 47 -2.31 -5.71 -15.74
C PHE A 47 -2.96 -6.30 -17.00
N GLU A 48 -4.28 -6.44 -17.03
CA GLU A 48 -5.01 -7.01 -18.16
C GLU A 48 -4.82 -6.19 -19.44
N ARG A 49 -4.89 -4.85 -19.33
CA ARG A 49 -4.59 -3.96 -20.46
C ARG A 49 -3.18 -4.16 -20.99
N TYR A 50 -2.20 -4.24 -20.09
CA TYR A 50 -0.80 -4.47 -20.46
C TYR A 50 -0.58 -5.85 -21.10
N ALA A 51 -1.18 -6.90 -20.53
CA ALA A 51 -1.13 -8.25 -21.04
C ALA A 51 -1.75 -8.36 -22.45
N ALA A 52 -2.83 -7.62 -22.72
CA ALA A 52 -3.46 -7.49 -24.03
C ALA A 52 -2.63 -6.68 -25.04
N GLY A 53 -1.46 -6.20 -24.66
CA GLY A 53 -0.56 -5.43 -25.52
C GLY A 53 -0.74 -3.92 -25.46
N GLY A 54 -1.55 -3.43 -24.52
CA GLY A 54 -1.80 -2.01 -24.32
C GLY A 54 -0.78 -1.33 -23.41
N GLY A 55 0.02 -0.44 -23.99
CA GLY A 55 0.78 0.60 -23.28
C GLY A 55 1.77 0.11 -22.23
N GLU A 56 2.20 1.04 -21.37
CA GLU A 56 3.08 0.77 -20.24
C GLU A 56 2.25 0.34 -19.01
N LEU A 57 2.82 -0.56 -18.20
CA LEU A 57 2.26 -0.94 -16.91
C LEU A 57 3.07 -0.29 -15.80
N ALA A 58 2.47 0.70 -15.14
CA ALA A 58 3.02 1.31 -13.94
C ALA A 58 1.88 1.66 -12.97
N VAL A 59 1.80 0.94 -11.87
CA VAL A 59 0.87 1.22 -10.76
C VAL A 59 1.66 1.29 -9.46
N ASP A 60 1.34 2.25 -8.60
CA ASP A 60 1.86 2.38 -7.24
C ASP A 60 0.68 2.76 -6.33
N LEU A 61 0.36 1.89 -5.38
CA LEU A 61 -0.74 2.13 -4.45
C LEU A 61 -0.44 1.54 -3.07
N ARG A 62 -1.14 2.06 -2.06
CA ARG A 62 -1.15 1.50 -0.71
C ARG A 62 -2.35 0.58 -0.56
N PHE A 63 -2.16 -0.55 0.11
CA PHE A 63 -3.18 -1.54 0.35
C PHE A 63 -3.04 -2.12 1.76
N GLN A 64 -4.15 -2.46 2.40
CA GLN A 64 -4.11 -3.19 3.66
C GLN A 64 -4.29 -4.67 3.39
N PHE A 65 -3.21 -5.43 3.56
CA PHE A 65 -3.21 -6.85 3.26
C PHE A 65 -3.64 -7.66 4.49
N PRO A 66 -4.77 -8.39 4.42
CA PRO A 66 -5.22 -9.23 5.53
C PRO A 66 -4.47 -10.56 5.50
N PHE A 67 -3.30 -10.61 6.10
CA PHE A 67 -2.57 -11.88 6.27
C PHE A 67 -3.27 -12.72 7.34
N PRO A 68 -3.77 -13.94 7.02
CA PRO A 68 -4.56 -14.73 7.97
C PRO A 68 -3.81 -15.13 9.25
N HIS A 69 -2.48 -15.09 9.21
CA HIS A 69 -1.61 -15.47 10.32
C HIS A 69 -1.22 -14.28 11.22
N LEU A 70 -1.73 -13.07 10.94
CA LEU A 70 -1.45 -11.87 11.71
C LEU A 70 -2.73 -11.37 12.41
N PRO A 71 -2.60 -10.79 13.62
CA PRO A 71 -3.74 -10.29 14.38
C PRO A 71 -4.33 -9.00 13.78
N ALA A 72 -3.55 -8.27 12.98
CA ALA A 72 -3.98 -7.05 12.30
C ALA A 72 -3.51 -7.06 10.83
N PRO A 73 -4.25 -6.43 9.90
CA PRO A 73 -3.80 -6.23 8.53
C PRO A 73 -2.46 -5.48 8.47
N ARG A 74 -1.63 -5.78 7.47
CA ARG A 74 -0.39 -5.05 7.20
C ARG A 74 -0.64 -3.95 6.20
N ASP A 75 -0.16 -2.73 6.48
CA ASP A 75 -0.13 -1.68 5.48
C ASP A 75 1.04 -1.99 4.53
N VAL A 76 0.74 -2.25 3.25
CA VAL A 76 1.75 -2.56 2.23
C VAL A 76 1.69 -1.55 1.09
N ARG A 77 2.84 -1.24 0.48
CA ARG A 77 2.92 -0.55 -0.80
C ARG A 77 3.07 -1.58 -1.92
N LEU A 78 2.14 -1.56 -2.86
CA LEU A 78 2.13 -2.41 -4.04
C LEU A 78 2.64 -1.60 -5.23
N ARG A 79 3.73 -2.04 -5.84
CA ARG A 79 4.26 -1.46 -7.08
C ARG A 79 4.26 -2.49 -8.18
N LEU A 80 3.43 -2.27 -9.19
CA LEU A 80 3.34 -3.12 -10.37
C LEU A 80 4.01 -2.42 -11.54
N ARG A 81 4.93 -3.13 -12.19
CA ARG A 81 5.69 -2.66 -13.35
C ARG A 81 5.68 -3.69 -14.45
N GLY A 82 5.47 -3.26 -15.69
CA GLY A 82 5.60 -4.10 -16.88
C GLY A 82 7.01 -4.10 -17.42
N PHE A 83 7.43 -5.21 -17.99
CA PHE A 83 8.67 -5.37 -18.72
C PHE A 83 8.40 -6.18 -19.98
N ALA A 84 8.59 -5.55 -21.14
CA ALA A 84 8.45 -6.20 -22.43
C ALA A 84 9.85 -6.48 -23.01
N SER A 85 10.07 -7.71 -23.47
CA SER A 85 11.28 -8.11 -24.19
C SER A 85 10.87 -8.95 -25.40
N GLY A 86 10.95 -8.34 -26.59
CA GLY A 86 10.39 -8.93 -27.81
C GLY A 86 8.88 -9.13 -27.68
N GLU A 87 8.40 -10.35 -27.95
CA GLU A 87 6.99 -10.71 -27.79
C GLU A 87 6.59 -11.05 -26.35
N GLN A 88 7.57 -11.24 -25.45
CA GLN A 88 7.29 -11.59 -24.07
C GLN A 88 6.95 -10.35 -23.25
N ARG A 89 5.79 -10.39 -22.60
CA ARG A 89 5.35 -9.39 -21.60
C ARG A 89 5.36 -10.02 -20.22
N LEU A 90 6.13 -9.42 -19.32
CA LEU A 90 6.22 -9.82 -17.92
C LEU A 90 5.76 -8.66 -17.05
N ALA A 91 5.11 -8.99 -15.94
CA ALA A 91 4.74 -8.02 -14.91
C ALA A 91 5.45 -8.35 -13.59
N PHE A 92 6.11 -7.37 -13.01
CA PHE A 92 6.77 -7.47 -11.71
C PHE A 92 5.93 -6.73 -10.66
N LEU A 93 5.45 -7.48 -9.66
CA LEU A 93 4.76 -6.92 -8.50
C LEU A 93 5.74 -6.91 -7.34
N MET A 94 6.01 -5.72 -6.81
CA MET A 94 6.73 -5.52 -5.56
C MET A 94 5.72 -5.29 -4.45
N VAL A 95 5.94 -5.99 -3.35
CA VAL A 95 5.22 -5.78 -2.09
C VAL A 95 6.25 -5.28 -1.08
N GLU A 96 5.97 -4.13 -0.49
CA GLU A 96 6.80 -3.52 0.53
C GLU A 96 5.94 -3.35 1.79
N ASP A 97 6.38 -3.90 2.92
CA ASP A 97 5.74 -3.64 4.20
C ASP A 97 6.06 -2.20 4.61
N ILE A 98 5.02 -1.37 4.76
CA ILE A 98 5.12 0.03 5.17
C ILE A 98 4.38 0.27 6.50
N THR A 99 4.13 -0.79 7.26
CA THR A 99 3.30 -0.74 8.47
C THR A 99 3.91 0.22 9.49
N GLU A 100 5.22 0.16 9.71
CA GLU A 100 5.90 1.01 10.69
C GLU A 100 5.85 2.49 10.28
N GLU A 101 6.08 2.78 9.00
CA GLU A 101 6.03 4.12 8.44
C GLU A 101 4.62 4.71 8.55
N VAL A 102 3.60 3.91 8.22
CA VAL A 102 2.20 4.34 8.32
C VAL A 102 1.80 4.56 9.79
N GLN A 103 2.23 3.70 10.71
CA GLN A 103 1.95 3.89 12.14
C GLN A 103 2.66 5.12 12.72
N ALA A 104 3.93 5.33 12.38
CA ALA A 104 4.69 6.50 12.79
C ALA A 104 4.04 7.80 12.26
N GLN A 105 3.59 7.79 11.00
CA GLN A 105 2.90 8.93 10.41
C GLN A 105 1.56 9.21 11.11
N ARG A 106 0.75 8.18 11.38
CA ARG A 106 -0.53 8.34 12.10
C ARG A 106 -0.30 8.90 13.50
N LEU A 107 0.70 8.39 14.23
CA LEU A 107 1.05 8.89 15.56
C LEU A 107 1.48 10.37 15.51
N ARG A 108 2.33 10.73 14.54
CA ARG A 108 2.77 12.11 14.34
C ARG A 108 1.60 13.05 14.07
N GLU A 109 0.65 12.63 13.23
CA GLU A 109 -0.56 13.40 12.93
C GLU A 109 -1.44 13.58 14.17
N LEU A 110 -1.65 12.52 14.96
CA LEU A 110 -2.39 12.60 16.22
C LEU A 110 -1.75 13.58 17.21
N LEU A 111 -0.43 13.49 17.41
CA LEU A 111 0.30 14.42 18.27
C LEU A 111 0.19 15.86 17.78
N ALA A 112 0.29 16.09 16.47
CA ALA A 112 0.12 17.41 15.88
C ALA A 112 -1.29 17.97 16.13
N THR A 113 -2.33 17.14 16.00
CA THR A 113 -3.72 17.53 16.30
C THR A 113 -3.92 17.87 17.78
N LEU A 114 -3.39 17.05 18.70
CA LEU A 114 -3.51 17.28 20.14
C LEU A 114 -2.79 18.56 20.58
N VAL A 115 -1.54 18.75 20.16
CA VAL A 115 -0.78 19.98 20.46
C VAL A 115 -1.49 21.21 19.90
N ALA A 116 -2.03 21.13 18.67
CA ALA A 116 -2.77 22.23 18.09
C ALA A 116 -4.08 22.55 18.84
N HIS A 117 -4.79 21.54 19.34
CA HIS A 117 -5.97 21.73 20.18
C HIS A 117 -5.61 22.42 21.51
N ASP A 118 -4.59 21.91 22.19
CA ASP A 118 -4.21 22.40 23.53
C ASP A 118 -3.55 23.78 23.50
N MET A 119 -2.90 24.18 22.41
CA MET A 119 -2.38 25.55 22.26
C MET A 119 -3.47 26.59 21.93
N LYS A 120 -4.52 26.21 21.19
CA LYS A 120 -5.60 27.12 20.83
C LYS A 120 -6.43 27.55 22.04
N ASN A 121 -6.62 26.68 23.02
CA ASN A 121 -7.41 26.96 24.21
C ASN A 121 -6.86 28.12 25.08
N PRO A 122 -5.60 28.09 25.56
CA PRO A 122 -5.05 29.18 26.35
C PRO A 122 -4.86 30.45 25.54
N LEU A 123 -4.52 30.37 24.24
CA LEU A 123 -4.41 31.56 23.38
C LEU A 123 -5.74 32.28 23.18
N THR A 124 -6.86 31.53 23.12
CA THR A 124 -8.20 32.11 23.06
C THR A 124 -8.55 32.81 24.38
N ALA A 125 -8.19 32.22 25.51
CA ALA A 125 -8.40 32.84 26.83
C ALA A 125 -7.54 34.10 27.03
N ILE A 126 -6.27 34.07 26.61
CA ILE A 126 -5.38 35.25 26.67
C ILE A 126 -5.90 36.36 25.76
N ARG A 127 -6.34 36.04 24.53
CA ARG A 127 -6.91 37.03 23.61
C ARG A 127 -8.17 37.68 24.19
N LEU A 128 -9.07 36.91 24.81
CA LEU A 128 -10.26 37.44 25.46
C LEU A 128 -9.92 38.44 26.57
N ASN A 129 -8.90 38.16 27.38
CA ASN A 129 -8.45 39.08 28.44
C ASN A 129 -7.76 40.32 27.86
N VAL A 130 -6.95 40.18 26.80
CA VAL A 130 -6.30 41.30 26.13
C VAL A 130 -7.33 42.22 25.47
N ASP A 131 -8.36 41.67 24.82
CA ASP A 131 -9.47 42.45 24.25
C ASP A 131 -10.30 43.16 25.33
N LEU A 132 -10.37 42.59 26.55
CA LEU A 132 -11.03 43.23 27.69
C LEU A 132 -10.22 44.43 28.20
N VAL A 133 -8.89 44.28 28.31
CA VAL A 133 -7.98 45.32 28.80
C VAL A 133 -7.79 46.46 27.79
N LEU A 134 -7.89 46.17 26.48
CA LEU A 134 -7.77 47.18 25.42
C LEU A 134 -9.07 47.97 25.16
N ARG A 135 -10.18 47.65 25.84
CA ARG A 135 -11.48 48.34 25.74
C ARG A 135 -11.80 49.26 26.93
N GLU A 136 -10.88 49.39 27.88
CA GLU A 136 -10.84 50.45 28.90
C GLU A 136 -9.90 51.58 28.45
#